data_AF-F2NNP4-F1
#
_entry.id   AF-F2NNP4-F1
#
_cell.length_a   1.000
_cell.length_b   1.000
_cell.length_c   1.000
_cell.angle_alpha   90.00
_cell.angle_beta   90.00
_cell.angle_gamma   90.00
#
_symmetry.space_group_name_H-M   'P 1'
#
loop_
_entity.id
_entity.type
_entity.pdbx_description
1 polymer ?
#
loop_
_entity_poly.entity_id
_entity_poly.type
_entity_poly.pdbx_seq_one_letter_code
_entity_poly.pdbx_strand_id
1 'polypeptide(L)'
;MRYLWIVGILLLTGAWAAPLATLYDQVTAKLNASKSLLDTNPVQSLERIDEALSLFRAEAEALPPVLAEGIAQALTDARLAVTRKSKADLEARLWVVRGAFGKALYDAFFNAVAAGDLEAAQALLDRVIQATARTPDLKQKAAPLVASGNLEELRLLFERAYAQAMRKTLELARAAQNRASAYALTSKAYGLYLVVQDSPRASDLSARAFVTAMGRLAQGDDTGFQAVLDDLLQATSAFLERTQPVEAVTVALKEEPEAAPPEPPAETSSASEPAPETAAASPAASPTTSSTSAEASGTTETASSSASPSSSGTALLEEPLPANLREEAAYLPMDPQTAERVAQVIQDMGLESTIEWLALVDEVRGVLANAQTFVETGQYEKARTALSLAHNRYQTKLAPVVEVYNPELAQRMDLLLERLKGAVGLRTSDVVVALGELQEIEEQLFGGTLGPWHSFVVRLELATLGVPRAILFILAGVLAVFPLYLLQLTFGGRNVYWRYLGLAFLFLFLPAMVEALTYVANILADYGDLPQLGILANLSVLQSLLAQLGWGVTIFLVVGFATAGLRGIALQFGLIQDRRAQPTTTSLTTPPANPTLTSETIVEWDEEF
;
A
#
# COMPACT_ATOMS: atom_id res chain seq x y z
N MET A 1 -17.78 -11.55 -24.59
CA MET A 1 -16.31 -11.40 -24.60
C MET A 1 -15.91 -10.69 -23.32
N ARG A 2 -15.38 -11.45 -22.35
CA ARG A 2 -15.18 -11.05 -20.96
C ARG A 2 -13.72 -11.31 -20.59
N TYR A 3 -13.07 -10.28 -20.04
CA TYR A 3 -11.81 -10.25 -19.30
C TYR A 3 -10.53 -10.72 -20.01
N LEU A 4 -9.73 -9.74 -20.45
CA LEU A 4 -8.37 -9.93 -20.94
C LEU A 4 -7.51 -8.77 -20.45
N TRP A 5 -7.17 -8.74 -19.15
CA TRP A 5 -6.09 -7.89 -18.59
C TRP A 5 -5.58 -8.48 -17.26
N ILE A 6 -4.78 -9.55 -17.34
CA ILE A 6 -3.71 -9.89 -16.37
C ILE A 6 -2.60 -10.59 -17.16
N VAL A 7 -1.68 -9.85 -17.77
CA VAL A 7 -0.29 -10.30 -18.04
C VAL A 7 0.55 -9.04 -18.19
N GLY A 8 1.62 -8.92 -17.41
CA GLY A 8 2.54 -7.78 -17.54
C GLY A 8 3.59 -7.61 -16.45
N ILE A 9 3.76 -8.54 -15.51
CA ILE A 9 4.97 -8.70 -14.70
C ILE A 9 5.28 -10.19 -14.65
N LEU A 10 5.87 -10.69 -15.73
CA LEU A 10 6.41 -12.04 -15.79
C LEU A 10 7.49 -11.99 -16.86
N LEU A 11 8.73 -11.71 -16.44
CA LEU A 11 9.99 -12.00 -17.12
C LEU A 11 11.11 -11.30 -16.34
N LEU A 12 11.52 -11.86 -15.19
CA LEU A 12 12.84 -11.66 -14.54
C LEU A 12 13.04 -12.52 -13.27
N THR A 13 12.49 -13.76 -13.22
CA THR A 13 12.62 -14.63 -12.04
C THR A 13 13.58 -15.83 -12.23
N GLY A 14 14.29 -15.91 -13.36
CA GLY A 14 15.24 -17.01 -13.63
C GLY A 14 16.65 -16.83 -13.04
N ALA A 15 17.02 -15.65 -12.53
CA ALA A 15 18.41 -15.36 -12.14
C ALA A 15 18.76 -15.66 -10.66
N TRP A 16 17.84 -16.22 -9.88
CA TRP A 16 17.94 -16.22 -8.40
C TRP A 16 18.47 -17.52 -7.78
N ALA A 17 18.48 -18.63 -8.52
CA ALA A 17 18.80 -19.95 -7.96
C ALA A 17 20.29 -20.16 -7.69
N ALA A 18 21.17 -19.71 -8.60
CA ALA A 18 22.61 -19.90 -8.47
C ALA A 18 23.24 -19.06 -7.33
N PRO A 19 22.91 -17.75 -7.17
CA PRO A 19 23.49 -16.91 -6.12
C PRO A 19 23.13 -17.39 -4.70
N LEU A 20 21.88 -17.85 -4.49
CA LEU A 20 21.43 -18.31 -3.18
C LEU A 20 22.09 -19.65 -2.77
N ALA A 21 22.26 -20.57 -3.73
CA ALA A 21 22.93 -21.84 -3.48
C ALA A 21 24.41 -21.64 -3.13
N THR A 22 25.11 -20.76 -3.86
CA THR A 22 26.51 -20.43 -3.59
C THR A 22 26.69 -19.74 -2.24
N LEU A 23 25.79 -18.81 -1.91
CA LEU A 23 25.80 -18.13 -0.61
C LEU A 23 25.62 -19.12 0.54
N TYR A 24 24.65 -20.04 0.41
CA TYR A 24 24.43 -21.10 1.39
C TYR A 24 25.67 -21.99 1.59
N ASP A 25 26.28 -22.45 0.49
CA ASP A 25 27.45 -23.34 0.51
C ASP A 25 28.64 -22.65 1.23
N GLN A 26 28.89 -21.38 0.90
CA GLN A 26 29.98 -20.60 1.49
C GLN A 26 29.77 -20.31 2.99
N VAL A 27 28.60 -19.81 3.39
CA VAL A 27 28.30 -19.55 4.81
C VAL A 27 28.35 -20.86 5.60
N THR A 28 27.73 -21.92 5.10
CA THR A 28 27.67 -23.21 5.82
C THR A 28 29.06 -23.84 5.99
N ALA A 29 29.96 -23.69 5.02
CA ALA A 29 31.34 -24.13 5.14
C ALA A 29 32.08 -23.42 6.28
N LYS A 30 31.92 -22.10 6.40
CA LYS A 30 32.50 -21.30 7.48
C LYS A 30 31.94 -21.66 8.84
N LEU A 31 30.62 -21.87 8.94
CA LEU A 31 29.97 -22.30 10.17
C LEU A 31 30.45 -23.68 10.64
N ASN A 32 30.63 -24.64 9.73
CA ASN A 32 31.17 -25.95 10.06
C ASN A 32 32.63 -25.86 10.55
N ALA A 33 33.45 -25.02 9.91
CA ALA A 33 34.83 -24.78 10.33
C ALA A 33 34.88 -24.10 11.71
N SER A 34 34.01 -23.14 11.99
CA SER A 34 33.91 -22.51 13.31
C SER A 34 33.60 -23.55 14.40
N LYS A 35 32.64 -24.45 14.13
CA LYS A 35 32.26 -25.52 15.06
C LYS A 35 33.42 -26.48 15.38
N SER A 36 34.21 -26.88 14.39
CA SER A 36 35.35 -27.79 14.63
C SER A 36 36.52 -27.10 15.36
N LEU A 37 36.67 -25.79 15.17
CA LEU A 37 37.73 -25.00 15.79
C LEU A 37 37.40 -24.53 17.21
N LEU A 38 36.15 -24.58 17.66
CA LEU A 38 35.74 -24.02 18.96
C LEU A 38 36.59 -24.53 20.14
N ASP A 39 36.81 -25.85 20.17
CA ASP A 39 37.51 -26.52 21.28
C ASP A 39 39.04 -26.44 21.16
N THR A 40 39.58 -26.15 19.97
CA THR A 40 41.02 -26.22 19.66
C THR A 40 41.66 -24.84 19.43
N ASN A 41 40.96 -23.94 18.76
CA ASN A 41 41.39 -22.58 18.45
C ASN A 41 40.18 -21.62 18.41
N PRO A 42 39.73 -21.09 19.57
CA PRO A 42 38.53 -20.24 19.64
C PRO A 42 38.68 -18.90 18.92
N VAL A 43 39.91 -18.39 18.77
CA VAL A 43 40.17 -17.17 17.99
C VAL A 43 39.88 -17.41 16.52
N GLN A 44 40.40 -18.52 15.97
CA GLN A 44 40.11 -18.90 14.58
C GLN A 44 38.65 -19.30 14.39
N SER A 45 38.01 -19.91 15.41
CA SER A 45 36.57 -20.18 15.40
C SER A 45 35.74 -18.90 15.26
N LEU A 46 36.12 -17.83 15.95
CA LEU A 46 35.47 -16.51 15.88
C LEU A 46 35.67 -15.85 14.52
N GLU A 47 36.90 -15.89 13.99
CA GLU A 47 37.22 -15.39 12.66
C GLU A 47 36.35 -16.04 11.57
N ARG A 48 36.09 -17.36 11.67
CA ARG A 48 35.18 -18.04 10.73
C ARG A 48 33.73 -17.54 10.83
N ILE A 49 33.25 -17.13 12.01
CA ILE A 49 31.91 -16.54 12.16
C ILE A 49 31.89 -15.13 11.58
N ASP A 50 32.93 -14.32 11.80
CA ASP A 50 33.03 -12.96 11.27
C ASP A 50 33.16 -12.98 9.72
N GLU A 51 33.91 -13.93 9.16
CA GLU A 51 33.94 -14.21 7.70
C GLU A 51 32.54 -14.57 7.18
N ALA A 52 31.80 -15.44 7.88
CA ALA A 52 30.45 -15.81 7.48
C ALA A 52 29.46 -14.63 7.53
N LEU A 53 29.56 -13.77 8.55
CA LEU A 53 28.69 -12.61 8.73
C LEU A 53 28.97 -11.52 7.69
N SER A 54 30.24 -11.26 7.39
CA SER A 54 30.64 -10.27 6.36
C SER A 54 30.21 -10.71 4.96
N LEU A 55 30.47 -11.97 4.61
CA LEU A 55 30.03 -12.58 3.36
C LEU A 55 28.51 -12.53 3.23
N PHE A 56 27.79 -12.89 4.30
CA PHE A 56 26.33 -12.84 4.31
C PHE A 56 25.82 -11.42 4.06
N ARG A 57 26.34 -10.41 4.76
CA ARG A 57 25.89 -9.01 4.58
C ARG A 57 26.16 -8.47 3.18
N ALA A 58 27.22 -8.92 2.52
CA ALA A 58 27.57 -8.49 1.16
C ALA A 58 26.65 -9.10 0.09
N GLU A 59 26.17 -10.33 0.29
CA GLU A 59 25.45 -11.10 -0.73
C GLU A 59 23.96 -11.33 -0.40
N ALA A 60 23.47 -10.86 0.76
CA ALA A 60 22.09 -11.12 1.21
C ALA A 60 21.01 -10.22 0.58
N GLU A 61 21.34 -9.35 -0.38
CA GLU A 61 20.37 -8.45 -1.03
C GLU A 61 19.20 -9.21 -1.70
N ALA A 62 19.45 -10.46 -2.10
CA ALA A 62 18.46 -11.33 -2.75
C ALA A 62 17.55 -12.10 -1.76
N LEU A 63 17.74 -11.99 -0.44
CA LEU A 63 16.90 -12.65 0.56
C LEU A 63 15.74 -11.74 1.02
N PRO A 64 14.57 -12.30 1.36
CA PRO A 64 13.51 -11.54 2.03
C PRO A 64 14.06 -10.84 3.29
N PRO A 65 13.75 -9.55 3.53
CA PRO A 65 14.36 -8.77 4.62
C PRO A 65 14.27 -9.43 6.00
N VAL A 66 13.14 -10.08 6.29
CA VAL A 66 12.92 -10.77 7.57
C VAL A 66 13.83 -11.99 7.75
N LEU A 67 14.08 -12.75 6.67
CA LEU A 67 15.02 -13.88 6.71
C LEU A 67 16.46 -13.39 6.78
N ALA A 68 16.78 -12.31 6.06
CA ALA A 68 18.09 -11.69 6.09
C ALA A 68 18.45 -11.20 7.50
N GLU A 69 17.54 -10.47 8.15
CA GLU A 69 17.70 -10.00 9.52
C GLU A 69 17.82 -11.17 10.51
N GLY A 70 16.97 -12.19 10.38
CA GLY A 70 17.01 -13.38 11.24
C GLY A 70 18.34 -14.16 11.15
N ILE A 71 18.90 -14.31 9.94
CA ILE A 71 20.20 -14.96 9.73
C ILE A 71 21.33 -14.09 10.30
N ALA A 72 21.33 -12.79 10.03
CA ALA A 72 22.34 -11.86 10.56
C ALA A 72 22.34 -11.84 12.11
N GLN A 73 21.16 -11.85 12.73
CA GLN A 73 21.03 -11.93 14.18
C GLN A 73 21.54 -13.28 14.72
N ALA A 74 21.17 -14.39 14.09
CA ALA A 74 21.65 -15.71 14.51
C ALA A 74 23.18 -15.87 14.37
N LEU A 75 23.79 -15.27 13.33
CA LEU A 75 25.25 -15.20 13.17
C LEU A 75 25.91 -14.32 14.24
N THR A 76 25.27 -13.20 14.61
CA THR A 76 25.72 -12.33 15.71
C THR A 76 25.65 -13.05 17.06
N ASP A 77 24.59 -13.81 17.31
CA ASP A 77 24.44 -14.64 18.50
C ASP A 77 25.45 -15.81 18.51
N ALA A 78 25.77 -16.38 17.35
CA ALA A 78 26.80 -17.42 17.21
C ALA A 78 28.19 -16.88 17.59
N ARG A 79 28.49 -15.63 17.20
CA ARG A 79 29.72 -14.93 17.62
C ARG A 79 29.82 -14.84 19.15
N LEU A 80 28.72 -14.49 19.81
CA LEU A 80 28.63 -14.45 21.27
C LEU A 80 28.77 -15.85 21.91
N ALA A 81 28.28 -16.89 21.25
CA ALA A 81 28.46 -18.27 21.73
C ALA A 81 29.94 -18.71 21.67
N VAL A 82 30.67 -18.32 20.61
CA VAL A 82 32.12 -18.60 20.50
C VAL A 82 32.90 -17.85 21.58
N THR A 83 32.60 -16.57 21.83
CA THR A 83 33.29 -15.82 22.89
C THR A 83 33.03 -16.39 24.29
N ARG A 84 31.84 -16.94 24.51
CA ARG A 84 31.46 -17.68 25.73
C ARG A 84 31.96 -19.13 25.77
N LYS A 85 32.61 -19.60 24.70
CA LYS A 85 33.04 -21.01 24.51
C LYS A 85 31.89 -22.02 24.70
N SER A 86 30.67 -21.63 24.35
CA SER A 86 29.47 -22.45 24.52
C SER A 86 29.18 -23.24 23.23
N LYS A 87 29.52 -24.53 23.25
CA LYS A 87 29.29 -25.44 22.11
C LYS A 87 27.81 -25.64 21.81
N ALA A 88 26.99 -25.75 22.84
CA ALA A 88 25.55 -25.95 22.68
C ALA A 88 24.86 -24.71 22.10
N ASP A 89 25.22 -23.51 22.58
CA ASP A 89 24.67 -22.27 22.04
C ASP A 89 25.13 -22.06 20.59
N LEU A 90 26.39 -22.35 20.28
CA LEU A 90 26.90 -22.28 18.91
C LEU A 90 26.10 -23.22 18.01
N GLU A 91 25.95 -24.49 18.39
CA GLU A 91 25.18 -25.46 17.63
C GLU A 91 23.72 -25.04 17.43
N ALA A 92 23.07 -24.49 18.46
CA ALA A 92 21.72 -23.98 18.38
C ALA A 92 21.57 -22.87 17.34
N ARG A 93 22.46 -21.86 17.38
CA ARG A 93 22.43 -20.74 16.41
C ARG A 93 22.73 -21.20 15.00
N LEU A 94 23.65 -22.14 14.82
CA LEU A 94 23.93 -22.75 13.53
C LEU A 94 22.70 -23.43 12.93
N TRP A 95 21.88 -24.11 13.73
CA TRP A 95 20.64 -24.71 13.26
C TRP A 95 19.58 -23.70 12.86
N VAL A 96 19.50 -22.56 13.56
CA VAL A 96 18.61 -21.45 13.18
C VAL A 96 19.04 -20.86 11.83
N VAL A 97 20.33 -20.59 11.63
CA VAL A 97 20.87 -20.10 10.35
C VAL A 97 20.55 -21.10 9.22
N ARG A 98 20.77 -22.40 9.46
CA ARG A 98 20.45 -23.45 8.48
C ARG A 98 18.97 -23.55 8.17
N GLY A 99 18.10 -23.42 9.17
CA GLY A 99 16.65 -23.43 8.97
C GLY A 99 16.17 -22.26 8.13
N ALA A 100 16.69 -21.06 8.37
CA ALA A 100 16.35 -19.86 7.61
C ALA A 100 16.84 -19.94 6.14
N PHE A 101 18.08 -20.40 5.91
CA PHE A 101 18.53 -20.71 4.55
C PHE A 101 17.72 -21.83 3.91
N GLY A 102 17.39 -22.88 4.68
CA GLY A 102 16.56 -24.00 4.24
C GLY A 102 15.19 -23.53 3.75
N LYS A 103 14.58 -22.55 4.44
CA LYS A 103 13.33 -21.92 4.02
C LYS A 103 13.49 -21.16 2.70
N ALA A 104 14.52 -20.31 2.58
CA ALA A 104 14.78 -19.59 1.33
C ALA A 104 15.04 -20.53 0.15
N LEU A 105 15.84 -21.58 0.36
CA LEU A 105 16.15 -22.60 -0.65
C LEU A 105 14.90 -23.41 -1.01
N TYR A 106 14.04 -23.73 -0.03
CA TYR A 106 12.79 -24.45 -0.25
C TYR A 106 11.82 -23.63 -1.11
N ASP A 107 11.63 -22.36 -0.80
CA ASP A 107 10.77 -21.47 -1.59
C ASP A 107 11.33 -21.26 -3.00
N ALA A 108 12.64 -21.04 -3.14
CA ALA A 108 13.31 -20.94 -4.43
C ALA A 108 13.18 -22.23 -5.26
N PHE A 109 13.28 -23.40 -4.61
CA PHE A 109 13.12 -24.69 -5.26
C PHE A 109 11.71 -24.89 -5.80
N PHE A 110 10.67 -24.68 -4.98
CA PHE A 110 9.28 -24.80 -5.44
C PHE A 110 8.93 -23.79 -6.53
N ASN A 111 9.51 -22.58 -6.48
CA ASN A 111 9.37 -21.60 -7.55
C ASN A 111 10.04 -22.06 -8.86
N ALA A 112 11.24 -22.66 -8.80
CA ALA A 112 11.93 -23.20 -9.97
C ALA A 112 11.16 -24.36 -10.60
N VAL A 113 10.61 -25.28 -9.80
CA VAL A 113 9.75 -26.37 -10.29
C VAL A 113 8.48 -25.82 -10.93
N ALA A 114 7.82 -24.83 -10.31
CA ALA A 114 6.63 -24.20 -10.86
C ALA A 114 6.91 -23.45 -12.18
N ALA A 115 8.12 -22.91 -12.34
CA ALA A 115 8.57 -22.24 -13.57
C ALA A 115 9.03 -23.21 -14.68
N GLY A 116 9.11 -24.51 -14.39
CA GLY A 116 9.63 -25.52 -15.33
C GLY A 116 11.15 -25.47 -15.52
N ASP A 117 11.87 -24.74 -14.67
CA ASP A 117 13.34 -24.64 -14.71
C ASP A 117 13.96 -25.84 -13.95
N LEU A 118 14.05 -26.96 -14.66
CA LEU A 118 14.54 -28.23 -14.09
C LEU A 118 16.01 -28.16 -13.69
N GLU A 119 16.82 -27.35 -14.36
CA GLU A 119 18.25 -27.20 -14.05
C GLU A 119 18.42 -26.46 -12.71
N ALA A 120 17.74 -25.32 -12.54
CA ALA A 120 17.72 -24.60 -11.29
C ALA A 120 17.09 -25.42 -10.15
N ALA A 121 15.98 -26.13 -10.42
CA ALA A 121 15.33 -26.98 -9.44
C ALA A 121 16.24 -28.12 -8.96
N GLN A 122 16.98 -28.77 -9.86
CA GLN A 122 17.95 -29.81 -9.49
C GLN A 122 19.12 -29.25 -8.69
N ALA A 123 19.64 -28.09 -9.07
CA ALA A 123 20.71 -27.42 -8.34
C ALA A 123 20.29 -27.09 -6.90
N LEU A 124 19.05 -26.64 -6.70
CA LEU A 124 18.49 -26.30 -5.38
C LEU A 124 18.09 -27.53 -4.55
N LEU A 125 17.59 -28.61 -5.18
CA LEU A 125 17.15 -29.83 -4.51
C LEU A 125 18.22 -30.40 -3.57
N ASP A 126 19.47 -30.46 -4.03
CA ASP A 126 20.58 -30.96 -3.23
C ASP A 126 20.86 -30.09 -2.00
N ARG A 127 20.77 -28.76 -2.14
CA ARG A 127 21.02 -27.83 -1.03
C ARG A 127 19.87 -27.81 -0.04
N VAL A 128 18.62 -27.90 -0.51
CA VAL A 128 17.46 -28.09 0.37
C VAL A 128 17.66 -29.38 1.16
N ILE A 129 18.00 -30.51 0.54
CA ILE A 129 18.20 -31.77 1.27
C ILE A 129 19.37 -31.69 2.27
N GLN A 130 20.46 -30.99 1.91
CA GLN A 130 21.61 -30.79 2.79
C GLN A 130 21.34 -29.85 3.98
N ALA A 131 20.58 -28.78 3.75
CA ALA A 131 20.16 -27.82 4.77
C ALA A 131 19.17 -28.42 5.77
N THR A 132 18.55 -29.55 5.41
CA THR A 132 17.39 -30.11 6.10
C THR A 132 17.75 -31.44 6.76
N ALA A 133 16.78 -32.31 6.99
CA ALA A 133 16.93 -33.52 7.78
C ALA A 133 17.96 -34.55 7.27
N ARG A 134 18.50 -34.34 6.05
CA ARG A 134 19.39 -35.26 5.34
C ARG A 134 18.77 -36.64 5.18
N THR A 135 17.53 -36.68 4.73
CA THR A 135 16.80 -37.92 4.47
C THR A 135 17.30 -38.52 3.14
N PRO A 136 18.01 -39.67 3.14
CA PRO A 136 18.70 -40.17 1.95
C PRO A 136 17.73 -40.45 0.79
N ASP A 137 16.54 -40.96 1.09
CA ASP A 137 15.54 -41.36 0.11
C ASP A 137 14.76 -40.18 -0.50
N LEU A 138 14.88 -38.98 0.09
CA LEU A 138 14.09 -37.81 -0.34
C LEU A 138 14.48 -37.37 -1.75
N LYS A 139 15.78 -37.40 -2.09
CA LYS A 139 16.25 -37.07 -3.45
C LYS A 139 15.67 -38.03 -4.49
N GLN A 140 15.74 -39.33 -4.21
CA GLN A 140 15.27 -40.38 -5.12
C GLN A 140 13.76 -40.29 -5.35
N LYS A 141 12.98 -40.00 -4.30
CA LYS A 141 11.51 -39.85 -4.37
C LYS A 141 11.07 -38.51 -4.97
N ALA A 142 11.86 -37.44 -4.79
CA ALA A 142 11.54 -36.11 -5.31
C ALA A 142 11.86 -35.98 -6.81
N ALA A 143 12.91 -36.64 -7.31
CA ALA A 143 13.33 -36.57 -8.71
C ALA A 143 12.20 -36.83 -9.75
N PRO A 144 11.39 -37.90 -9.64
CA PRO A 144 10.29 -38.12 -10.59
C PRO A 144 9.17 -37.08 -10.47
N LEU A 145 8.92 -36.54 -9.27
CA LEU A 145 7.90 -35.51 -9.03
C LEU A 145 8.30 -34.13 -9.53
N VAL A 146 9.60 -33.81 -9.47
CA VAL A 146 10.18 -32.61 -10.09
C VAL A 146 10.06 -32.70 -11.62
N ALA A 147 10.38 -33.85 -12.20
CA ALA A 147 10.27 -34.07 -13.64
C ALA A 147 8.82 -34.01 -14.15
N SER A 148 7.85 -34.47 -13.35
CA SER A 148 6.42 -34.42 -13.70
C SER A 148 5.72 -33.11 -13.35
N GLY A 149 6.39 -32.20 -12.62
CA GLY A 149 5.80 -30.93 -12.16
C GLY A 149 4.68 -31.10 -11.13
N ASN A 150 4.56 -32.26 -10.47
CA ASN A 150 3.51 -32.52 -9.48
C ASN A 150 3.85 -31.86 -8.13
N LEU A 151 3.55 -30.56 -8.03
CA LEU A 151 3.89 -29.72 -6.87
C LEU A 151 3.24 -30.18 -5.56
N GLU A 152 2.03 -30.74 -5.61
CA GLU A 152 1.30 -31.13 -4.40
C GLU A 152 1.87 -32.41 -3.78
N GLU A 153 2.13 -33.45 -4.60
CA GLU A 153 2.80 -34.66 -4.13
C GLU A 153 4.23 -34.37 -3.68
N LEU A 154 4.93 -33.48 -4.38
CA LEU A 154 6.27 -33.04 -4.01
C LEU A 154 6.24 -32.32 -2.65
N ARG A 155 5.29 -31.41 -2.43
CA ARG A 155 5.11 -30.72 -1.16
C ARG A 155 4.78 -31.69 -0.02
N LEU A 156 3.86 -32.63 -0.23
CA LEU A 156 3.53 -33.67 0.75
C LEU A 156 4.75 -34.55 1.10
N LEU A 157 5.56 -34.91 0.10
CA LEU A 157 6.78 -35.70 0.32
C LEU A 157 7.77 -34.95 1.23
N PHE A 158 8.01 -33.66 0.96
CA PHE A 158 8.88 -32.84 1.78
C PHE A 158 8.30 -32.63 3.19
N GLU A 159 7.04 -32.19 3.31
CA GLU A 159 6.36 -31.98 4.59
C GLU A 159 6.43 -33.21 5.50
N ARG A 160 6.20 -34.40 4.95
CA ARG A 160 6.34 -35.68 5.66
C ARG A 160 7.77 -35.90 6.15
N ALA A 161 8.77 -35.65 5.31
CA ALA A 161 10.17 -35.80 5.69
C ALA A 161 10.57 -34.84 6.84
N TYR A 162 10.09 -33.58 6.81
CA TYR A 162 10.31 -32.65 7.92
C TYR A 162 9.58 -33.07 9.18
N ALA A 163 8.33 -33.50 9.10
CA ALA A 163 7.56 -33.97 10.25
C ALA A 163 8.26 -35.16 10.94
N GLN A 164 8.72 -36.15 10.17
CA GLN A 164 9.49 -37.29 10.69
C GLN A 164 10.79 -36.86 11.37
N ALA A 165 11.52 -35.94 10.75
CA ALA A 165 12.79 -35.45 11.27
C ALA A 165 12.62 -34.60 12.53
N MET A 166 11.59 -33.76 12.58
CA MET A 166 11.22 -32.98 13.77
C MET A 166 10.86 -33.93 14.91
N ARG A 167 9.98 -34.91 14.67
CA ARG A 167 9.56 -35.86 15.71
C ARG A 167 10.75 -36.61 16.29
N LYS A 168 11.59 -37.21 15.43
CA LYS A 168 12.82 -37.89 15.84
C LYS A 168 13.74 -36.97 16.65
N THR A 169 13.89 -35.71 16.25
CA THR A 169 14.77 -34.76 16.93
C THR A 169 14.21 -34.36 18.29
N LEU A 170 12.89 -34.17 18.41
CA LEU A 170 12.21 -33.86 19.67
C LEU A 170 12.23 -35.07 20.63
N GLU A 171 12.09 -36.30 20.12
CA GLU A 171 12.26 -37.54 20.91
C GLU A 171 13.69 -37.64 21.47
N LEU A 172 14.70 -37.30 20.68
CA LEU A 172 16.09 -37.23 21.15
C LEU A 172 16.29 -36.11 22.19
N ALA A 173 15.64 -34.95 22.00
CA ALA A 173 15.69 -33.86 22.97
C ALA A 173 15.05 -34.27 24.31
N ARG A 174 13.97 -35.06 24.26
CA ARG A 174 13.30 -35.61 25.44
C ARG A 174 14.19 -36.56 26.22
N ALA A 175 14.92 -37.41 25.50
CA ALA A 175 15.83 -38.42 26.06
C ALA A 175 17.23 -37.87 26.40
N ALA A 176 17.47 -36.58 26.20
CA ALA A 176 18.77 -35.95 26.40
C ALA A 176 19.20 -35.98 27.88
N GLN A 177 20.42 -36.44 28.14
CA GLN A 177 20.98 -36.59 29.49
C GLN A 177 21.45 -35.26 30.10
N ASN A 178 21.60 -34.20 29.29
CA ASN A 178 22.02 -32.89 29.76
C ASN A 178 21.27 -31.76 29.03
N ARG A 179 21.06 -30.63 29.73
CA ARG A 179 20.30 -29.46 29.23
C ARG A 179 20.91 -28.87 27.96
N ALA A 180 22.23 -28.85 27.86
CA ALA A 180 22.96 -28.36 26.69
C ALA A 180 22.59 -29.14 25.41
N SER A 181 22.53 -30.46 25.48
CA SER A 181 22.12 -31.32 24.38
C SER A 181 20.63 -31.24 24.09
N ALA A 182 19.77 -31.14 25.11
CA ALA A 182 18.34 -30.89 24.94
C ALA A 182 18.10 -29.58 24.19
N TYR A 183 18.78 -28.51 24.60
CA TYR A 183 18.69 -27.19 23.96
C TYR A 183 19.10 -27.25 22.49
N ALA A 184 20.26 -27.81 22.17
CA ALA A 184 20.74 -27.92 20.80
C ALA A 184 19.80 -28.78 19.90
N LEU A 185 19.23 -29.86 20.45
CA LEU A 185 18.28 -30.71 19.72
C LEU A 185 16.93 -30.00 19.51
N THR A 186 16.41 -29.29 20.52
CA THR A 186 15.21 -28.47 20.35
C THR A 186 15.42 -27.34 19.33
N SER A 187 16.59 -26.69 19.32
CA SER A 187 16.94 -25.70 18.28
C SER A 187 17.05 -26.31 16.89
N LYS A 188 17.55 -27.55 16.78
CA LYS A 188 17.52 -28.30 15.51
C LYS A 188 16.08 -28.56 15.04
N ALA A 189 15.19 -28.99 15.93
CA ALA A 189 13.78 -29.20 15.60
C ALA A 189 13.11 -27.88 15.17
N TYR A 190 13.44 -26.77 15.83
CA TYR A 190 12.98 -25.44 15.44
C TYR A 190 13.47 -25.03 14.04
N GLY A 191 14.76 -25.26 13.73
CA GLY A 191 15.30 -25.01 12.40
C GLY A 191 14.61 -25.81 11.29
N LEU A 192 14.20 -27.06 11.58
CA LEU A 192 13.40 -27.87 10.66
C LEU A 192 11.97 -27.31 10.49
N TYR A 193 11.35 -26.84 11.56
CA TYR A 193 10.02 -26.22 11.52
C TYR A 193 10.01 -24.95 10.65
N LEU A 194 11.03 -24.10 10.72
CA LEU A 194 11.12 -22.87 9.93
C LEU A 194 10.92 -23.09 8.42
N VAL A 195 11.31 -24.26 7.91
CA VAL A 195 11.16 -24.56 6.48
C VAL A 195 9.71 -24.86 6.10
N VAL A 196 8.95 -25.47 7.00
CA VAL A 196 7.55 -25.91 6.78
C VAL A 196 6.53 -25.06 7.53
N GLN A 197 6.94 -23.95 8.14
CA GLN A 197 6.07 -23.12 9.00
C GLN A 197 4.84 -22.57 8.28
N ASP A 198 4.90 -22.40 6.95
CA ASP A 198 3.79 -21.91 6.13
C ASP A 198 2.87 -23.04 5.64
N SER A 199 3.14 -24.29 6.03
CA SER A 199 2.29 -25.41 5.65
C SER A 199 0.93 -25.34 6.37
N PRO A 200 -0.19 -25.40 5.65
CA PRO A 200 -1.52 -25.45 6.28
C PRO A 200 -1.71 -26.70 7.14
N ARG A 201 -0.93 -27.76 6.90
CA ARG A 201 -0.98 -29.02 7.67
C ARG A 201 -0.24 -28.93 9.01
N ALA A 202 0.65 -27.94 9.16
CA ALA A 202 1.42 -27.67 10.37
C ALA A 202 0.74 -26.65 11.30
N SER A 203 -0.58 -26.46 11.19
CA SER A 203 -1.36 -25.43 11.92
C SER A 203 -1.20 -25.43 13.44
N ASP A 204 -0.91 -26.60 14.02
CA ASP A 204 -0.79 -26.76 15.48
C ASP A 204 0.64 -26.51 15.98
N LEU A 205 1.60 -26.32 15.06
CA LEU A 205 2.98 -26.00 15.37
C LEU A 205 3.20 -24.49 15.29
N SER A 206 3.93 -23.94 16.26
CA SER A 206 4.27 -22.51 16.29
C SER A 206 5.72 -22.29 16.70
N ALA A 207 6.37 -21.29 16.10
CA ALA A 207 7.71 -20.84 16.51
C ALA A 207 7.78 -20.52 18.01
N ARG A 208 6.69 -19.98 18.57
CA ARG A 208 6.59 -19.64 20.00
C ARG A 208 6.73 -20.87 20.91
N ALA A 209 6.18 -22.02 20.52
CA ALA A 209 6.29 -23.24 21.32
C ALA A 209 7.75 -23.71 21.43
N PHE A 210 8.50 -23.71 20.32
CA PHE A 210 9.93 -24.03 20.33
C PHE A 210 10.75 -23.03 21.14
N VAL A 211 10.50 -21.72 20.99
CA VAL A 211 11.20 -20.68 21.76
C VAL A 211 10.87 -20.78 23.25
N THR A 212 9.63 -21.08 23.61
CA THR A 212 9.23 -21.32 25.00
C THR A 212 9.97 -22.52 25.58
N ALA A 213 10.04 -23.65 24.84
CA ALA A 213 10.78 -24.83 25.29
C ALA A 213 12.27 -24.52 25.53
N MET A 214 12.92 -23.82 24.59
CA MET A 214 14.31 -23.38 24.73
C MET A 214 14.50 -22.40 25.90
N GLY A 215 13.55 -21.49 26.14
CA GLY A 215 13.57 -20.55 27.26
C GLY A 215 13.44 -21.24 28.62
N ARG A 216 12.56 -22.25 28.72
CA ARG A 216 12.39 -23.09 29.92
C ARG A 216 13.68 -23.84 30.26
N LEU A 217 14.34 -24.42 29.26
CA LEU A 217 15.66 -25.04 29.42
C LEU A 217 16.71 -24.05 29.91
N ALA A 218 16.76 -22.84 29.33
CA ALA A 218 17.72 -21.81 29.73
C ALA A 218 17.49 -21.32 31.17
N GLN A 219 16.24 -21.33 31.65
CA GLN A 219 15.86 -20.96 33.02
C GLN A 219 16.01 -22.12 34.02
N GLY A 220 16.37 -23.33 33.56
CA GLY A 220 16.48 -24.52 34.41
C GLY A 220 15.14 -25.16 34.82
N ASP A 221 14.04 -24.77 34.17
CA ASP A 221 12.71 -25.35 34.39
C ASP A 221 12.52 -26.62 33.56
N ASP A 222 13.12 -27.71 34.03
CA ASP A 222 13.09 -29.01 33.34
C ASP A 222 11.66 -29.57 33.22
N THR A 223 10.82 -29.34 34.23
CA THR A 223 9.41 -29.76 34.24
C THR A 223 8.57 -29.02 33.20
N GLY A 224 8.71 -27.70 33.12
CA GLY A 224 8.03 -26.87 32.12
C GLY A 224 8.57 -27.11 30.72
N PHE A 225 9.85 -27.44 30.58
CA PHE A 225 10.40 -27.88 29.30
C PHE A 225 9.76 -29.19 28.83
N GLN A 226 9.68 -30.21 29.68
CA GLN A 226 9.09 -31.51 29.31
C GLN A 226 7.62 -31.38 28.90
N ALA A 227 6.83 -30.56 29.61
CA ALA A 227 5.44 -30.31 29.26
C ALA A 227 5.30 -29.68 27.85
N VAL A 228 6.06 -28.62 27.56
CA VAL A 228 6.03 -27.98 26.23
C VAL A 228 6.57 -28.90 25.14
N LEU A 229 7.53 -29.77 25.48
CA LEU A 229 8.09 -30.75 24.56
C LEU A 229 7.08 -31.86 24.20
N ASP A 230 6.26 -32.29 25.17
CA ASP A 230 5.16 -33.22 24.94
C ASP A 230 4.10 -32.62 23.99
N ASP A 231 3.72 -31.36 24.20
CA ASP A 231 2.82 -30.63 23.29
C ASP A 231 3.40 -30.55 21.86
N LEU A 232 4.70 -30.24 21.74
CA LEU A 232 5.40 -30.20 20.46
C LEU A 232 5.45 -31.58 19.77
N LEU A 233 5.66 -32.65 20.54
CA LEU A 233 5.64 -34.02 20.01
C LEU A 233 4.24 -34.42 19.52
N GLN A 234 3.19 -34.04 20.26
CA GLN A 234 1.81 -34.27 19.84
C GLN A 234 1.47 -33.49 18.57
N ALA A 235 1.77 -32.20 18.52
CA ALA A 235 1.53 -31.36 17.35
C ALA A 235 2.32 -31.84 16.12
N THR A 236 3.56 -32.28 16.31
CA THR A 236 4.39 -32.84 15.23
C THR A 236 3.82 -34.17 14.72
N SER A 237 3.25 -34.99 15.61
CA SER A 237 2.60 -36.25 15.23
C SER A 237 1.31 -36.01 14.43
N ALA A 238 0.48 -35.06 14.85
CA ALA A 238 -0.70 -34.63 14.09
C ALA A 238 -0.34 -34.06 12.71
N PHE A 239 0.75 -33.27 12.62
CA PHE A 239 1.28 -32.82 11.34
C PHE A 239 1.70 -34.00 10.46
N LEU A 240 2.43 -34.98 11.00
CA LEU A 240 2.84 -36.17 10.26
C LEU A 240 1.64 -36.97 9.72
N GLU A 241 0.59 -37.16 10.53
CA GLU A 241 -0.64 -37.85 10.11
C GLU A 241 -1.32 -37.17 8.92
N ARG A 242 -1.43 -35.83 8.95
CA ARG A 242 -2.01 -35.03 7.85
C ARG A 242 -1.20 -35.08 6.55
N THR A 243 0.07 -35.48 6.62
CA THR A 243 0.93 -35.64 5.44
C THR A 243 0.87 -37.04 4.85
N GLN A 244 0.10 -37.99 5.42
CA GLN A 244 -0.03 -39.34 4.84
C GLN A 244 -0.97 -39.34 3.62
N PRO A 245 -0.71 -40.15 2.58
CA PRO A 245 -1.64 -40.30 1.46
C PRO A 245 -2.90 -41.04 1.94
N VAL A 246 -4.07 -40.63 1.43
CA VAL A 246 -5.38 -41.20 1.79
C VAL A 246 -5.46 -42.72 1.51
N GLU A 247 -4.61 -43.27 0.62
CA GLU A 247 -4.53 -44.71 0.31
C GLU A 247 -3.88 -45.58 1.40
N ALA A 248 -3.24 -45.02 2.43
CA ALA A 248 -2.61 -45.83 3.47
C ALA A 248 -3.59 -46.29 4.58
N VAL A 249 -4.81 -45.75 4.63
CA VAL A 249 -5.83 -46.14 5.63
C VAL A 249 -6.62 -47.38 5.20
N THR A 250 -6.59 -47.75 3.91
CA THR A 250 -7.32 -48.92 3.38
C THR A 250 -6.55 -50.24 3.41
N VAL A 251 -5.28 -50.26 3.82
CA VAL A 251 -4.50 -51.52 3.95
C VAL A 251 -4.60 -52.12 5.37
N ALA A 252 -5.00 -51.35 6.38
CA ALA A 252 -5.22 -51.85 7.75
C ALA A 252 -6.65 -52.36 8.02
N LEU A 253 -7.55 -52.31 7.03
CA LEU A 253 -8.92 -52.86 7.11
C LEU A 253 -9.17 -53.98 6.08
N LYS A 254 -8.11 -54.61 5.54
CA LYS A 254 -8.22 -55.69 4.55
C LYS A 254 -7.69 -57.02 5.08
N GLU A 255 -8.24 -57.44 6.22
CA GLU A 255 -8.44 -58.85 6.56
C GLU A 255 -9.91 -59.01 6.97
N GLU A 256 -10.76 -59.44 6.02
CA GLU A 256 -11.93 -60.34 6.18
C GLU A 256 -12.68 -60.37 4.81
N PRO A 257 -13.16 -61.52 4.29
CA PRO A 257 -13.36 -61.72 2.85
C PRO A 257 -14.79 -61.50 2.31
N GLU A 258 -14.83 -61.02 1.06
CA GLU A 258 -15.67 -61.41 -0.08
C GLU A 258 -17.20 -61.68 0.10
N ALA A 259 -18.02 -60.79 -0.46
CA ALA A 259 -19.30 -61.13 -1.08
C ALA A 259 -19.67 -60.15 -2.21
N ALA A 260 -20.09 -60.70 -3.35
CA ALA A 260 -20.35 -60.05 -4.63
C ALA A 260 -21.73 -59.32 -4.73
N PRO A 261 -21.95 -58.44 -5.74
CA PRO A 261 -23.08 -57.50 -5.82
C PRO A 261 -24.25 -57.98 -6.71
N PRO A 262 -25.44 -57.35 -6.63
CA PRO A 262 -26.40 -57.39 -7.73
C PRO A 262 -26.70 -56.01 -8.35
N GLU A 263 -26.94 -56.07 -9.66
CA GLU A 263 -27.28 -55.05 -10.65
C GLU A 263 -28.66 -54.36 -10.48
N PRO A 264 -28.92 -53.26 -11.21
CA PRO A 264 -30.15 -52.46 -11.17
C PRO A 264 -31.18 -52.91 -12.24
N PRO A 265 -32.49 -52.57 -12.11
CA PRO A 265 -33.40 -52.55 -13.24
C PRO A 265 -33.64 -51.14 -13.79
N ALA A 266 -33.75 -51.11 -15.10
CA ALA A 266 -34.04 -49.99 -15.97
C ALA A 266 -35.55 -49.83 -16.25
N GLU A 267 -35.84 -48.93 -17.21
CA GLU A 267 -37.08 -48.72 -18.00
C GLU A 267 -38.00 -47.57 -17.52
N THR A 268 -38.49 -46.63 -18.34
CA THR A 268 -38.45 -46.42 -19.82
C THR A 268 -39.08 -45.06 -20.16
N SER A 269 -38.62 -44.45 -21.27
CA SER A 269 -39.37 -43.73 -22.36
C SER A 269 -40.33 -42.58 -22.04
N SER A 270 -40.50 -41.50 -22.82
CA SER A 270 -40.12 -41.08 -24.19
C SER A 270 -40.37 -39.55 -24.29
N ALA A 271 -39.45 -38.77 -24.85
CA ALA A 271 -39.48 -38.14 -26.19
C ALA A 271 -40.66 -37.18 -26.52
N SER A 272 -40.34 -35.89 -26.73
CA SER A 272 -40.43 -35.19 -28.03
C SER A 272 -40.56 -33.66 -27.89
N GLU A 273 -39.66 -32.93 -28.56
CA GLU A 273 -39.84 -31.57 -29.09
C GLU A 273 -40.84 -31.61 -30.28
N PRO A 274 -41.54 -30.51 -30.67
CA PRO A 274 -40.92 -29.30 -31.23
C PRO A 274 -41.66 -27.95 -30.94
N ALA A 275 -41.02 -26.83 -31.29
CA ALA A 275 -41.64 -25.50 -31.51
C ALA A 275 -42.20 -25.38 -32.96
N PRO A 276 -42.79 -24.27 -33.48
CA PRO A 276 -43.08 -22.92 -32.94
C PRO A 276 -44.47 -22.30 -33.36
N GLU A 277 -44.63 -20.98 -33.19
CA GLU A 277 -45.58 -20.00 -33.81
C GLU A 277 -46.71 -19.33 -32.97
N THR A 278 -46.48 -18.02 -32.71
CA THR A 278 -47.27 -16.81 -33.09
C THR A 278 -48.76 -16.66 -32.70
N ALA A 279 -49.11 -15.61 -31.91
CA ALA A 279 -50.00 -14.50 -32.30
C ALA A 279 -50.42 -13.55 -31.13
N ALA A 280 -50.23 -12.24 -31.38
CA ALA A 280 -51.05 -11.05 -31.06
C ALA A 280 -51.64 -10.77 -29.65
N ALA A 281 -51.34 -9.58 -29.07
CA ALA A 281 -52.21 -8.39 -29.12
C ALA A 281 -51.75 -7.26 -28.15
N SER A 282 -51.72 -6.03 -28.68
CA SER A 282 -51.74 -4.72 -27.99
C SER A 282 -53.22 -4.33 -27.66
N PRO A 283 -53.63 -3.21 -27.00
CA PRO A 283 -52.93 -1.91 -26.88
C PRO A 283 -53.15 -1.02 -25.60
N ALA A 284 -52.46 0.13 -25.63
CA ALA A 284 -52.82 1.50 -25.18
C ALA A 284 -52.72 1.94 -23.70
N ALA A 285 -51.87 2.95 -23.42
CA ALA A 285 -52.26 4.37 -23.27
C ALA A 285 -51.07 5.28 -22.84
N SER A 286 -51.03 6.51 -23.38
CA SER A 286 -50.10 7.63 -23.09
C SER A 286 -50.58 8.55 -21.95
N PRO A 287 -49.78 9.53 -21.48
CA PRO A 287 -49.91 10.93 -21.95
C PRO A 287 -48.55 11.66 -22.13
N THR A 288 -48.31 12.48 -23.16
CA THR A 288 -48.66 13.89 -23.45
C THR A 288 -47.96 14.96 -22.59
N THR A 289 -47.09 15.75 -23.21
CA THR A 289 -46.94 17.22 -23.00
C THR A 289 -46.48 17.89 -24.29
N SER A 290 -47.17 18.98 -24.63
CA SER A 290 -47.00 19.86 -25.80
C SER A 290 -46.03 21.00 -25.48
N SER A 291 -45.25 21.55 -26.41
CA SER A 291 -45.51 22.77 -27.21
C SER A 291 -44.13 23.41 -27.44
N THR A 292 -43.76 24.19 -28.47
CA THR A 292 -44.26 24.55 -29.79
C THR A 292 -43.06 25.28 -30.44
N SER A 293 -42.74 24.97 -31.69
CA SER A 293 -41.88 25.80 -32.55
C SER A 293 -42.68 26.16 -33.78
N ALA A 294 -42.69 27.44 -34.13
CA ALA A 294 -43.21 27.93 -35.39
C ALA A 294 -42.20 28.92 -35.98
N GLU A 295 -41.88 28.64 -37.22
CA GLU A 295 -40.97 29.26 -38.15
C GLU A 295 -41.63 30.49 -38.83
N ALA A 296 -40.84 31.50 -39.19
CA ALA A 296 -41.11 32.32 -40.37
C ALA A 296 -39.89 33.20 -40.75
N SER A 297 -39.37 32.97 -41.96
CA SER A 297 -38.58 33.94 -42.71
C SER A 297 -39.52 34.82 -43.56
N GLY A 298 -39.16 36.10 -43.74
CA GLY A 298 -39.82 37.02 -44.67
C GLY A 298 -39.07 38.35 -44.77
N THR A 299 -38.41 38.58 -45.90
CA THR A 299 -37.65 39.77 -46.32
C THR A 299 -38.53 40.93 -46.80
N THR A 300 -38.18 42.18 -46.45
CA THR A 300 -38.33 43.36 -47.34
C THR A 300 -37.40 44.53 -46.95
N GLU A 301 -36.41 44.75 -47.82
CA GLU A 301 -35.89 46.01 -48.44
C GLU A 301 -36.16 47.44 -47.89
N THR A 302 -35.15 48.30 -48.17
CA THR A 302 -35.10 49.79 -48.25
C THR A 302 -34.87 50.56 -46.93
N ALA A 303 -33.93 51.51 -46.76
CA ALA A 303 -33.23 52.39 -47.70
C ALA A 303 -31.90 52.96 -47.14
N SER A 304 -30.94 53.16 -48.05
CA SER A 304 -29.85 54.16 -48.16
C SER A 304 -29.50 55.11 -47.00
N SER A 305 -28.21 55.31 -46.72
CA SER A 305 -27.40 56.35 -47.39
C SER A 305 -25.94 56.44 -46.89
N SER A 306 -25.01 56.34 -47.86
CA SER A 306 -23.77 57.13 -48.08
C SER A 306 -22.56 57.08 -47.12
N ALA A 307 -21.52 56.38 -47.61
CA ALA A 307 -20.18 56.88 -47.96
C ALA A 307 -19.50 58.01 -47.16
N SER A 308 -18.37 57.66 -46.49
CA SER A 308 -16.97 58.19 -46.55
C SER A 308 -16.68 59.66 -46.94
N PRO A 309 -15.46 60.21 -46.70
CA PRO A 309 -14.48 60.02 -45.60
C PRO A 309 -13.98 61.40 -45.07
N SER A 310 -13.15 61.46 -44.01
CA SER A 310 -12.02 62.42 -43.89
C SER A 310 -11.26 62.22 -42.58
N SER A 311 -9.99 61.86 -42.70
CA SER A 311 -8.94 62.16 -41.74
C SER A 311 -8.67 63.66 -41.72
N SER A 312 -8.46 64.25 -40.53
CA SER A 312 -7.47 65.32 -40.25
C SER A 312 -7.62 65.87 -38.81
N GLY A 313 -6.56 65.71 -38.03
CA GLY A 313 -5.96 66.83 -37.29
C GLY A 313 -6.61 67.32 -35.99
N THR A 314 -6.04 66.86 -34.87
CA THR A 314 -5.55 67.71 -33.78
C THR A 314 -6.53 68.73 -33.16
N ALA A 315 -7.28 68.29 -32.16
CA ALA A 315 -7.56 69.06 -30.95
C ALA A 315 -7.95 68.09 -29.84
N LEU A 316 -7.10 67.94 -28.82
CA LEU A 316 -7.43 67.32 -27.54
C LEU A 316 -8.47 68.20 -26.84
N LEU A 317 -9.73 68.10 -27.29
CA LEU A 317 -10.89 68.43 -26.50
C LEU A 317 -11.23 67.15 -25.76
N GLU A 318 -11.36 67.21 -24.43
CA GLU A 318 -12.01 66.15 -23.65
C GLU A 318 -13.31 65.79 -24.35
N GLU A 319 -13.32 64.66 -25.06
CA GLU A 319 -14.51 64.19 -25.74
C GLU A 319 -15.48 63.82 -24.62
N PRO A 320 -16.65 64.49 -24.54
CA PRO A 320 -17.55 64.26 -23.42
C PRO A 320 -17.99 62.81 -23.43
N LEU A 321 -17.93 62.15 -22.27
CA LEU A 321 -18.33 60.75 -22.10
C LEU A 321 -19.62 60.45 -22.89
N PRO A 322 -19.69 59.35 -23.65
CA PRO A 322 -20.91 58.90 -24.30
C PRO A 322 -22.08 58.84 -23.31
N ALA A 323 -23.28 59.25 -23.75
CA ALA A 323 -24.45 59.37 -22.87
C ALA A 323 -24.81 58.04 -22.18
N ASN A 324 -24.66 56.93 -22.91
CA ASN A 324 -24.86 55.57 -22.43
C ASN A 324 -23.86 55.18 -21.33
N LEU A 325 -22.56 55.41 -21.51
CA LEU A 325 -21.56 55.11 -20.49
C LEU A 325 -21.74 55.95 -19.22
N ARG A 326 -22.15 57.21 -19.37
CA ARG A 326 -22.46 58.08 -18.22
C ARG A 326 -23.69 57.58 -17.45
N GLU A 327 -24.70 57.10 -18.14
CA GLU A 327 -25.90 56.51 -17.54
C GLU A 327 -25.57 55.20 -16.81
N GLU A 328 -24.81 54.30 -17.43
CA GLU A 328 -24.34 53.06 -16.80
C GLU A 328 -23.46 53.32 -15.57
N ALA A 329 -22.53 54.28 -15.66
CA ALA A 329 -21.69 54.68 -14.53
C ALA A 329 -22.52 55.18 -13.35
N ALA A 330 -23.64 55.88 -13.60
CA ALA A 330 -24.51 56.36 -12.54
C ALA A 330 -25.24 55.23 -11.78
N TYR A 331 -25.35 54.03 -12.37
CA TYR A 331 -25.92 52.84 -11.72
C TYR A 331 -24.89 52.02 -10.93
N LEU A 332 -23.59 52.30 -11.08
CA LEU A 332 -22.57 51.64 -10.29
C LEU A 332 -22.63 52.09 -8.82
N PRO A 333 -22.65 51.17 -7.85
CA PRO A 333 -22.78 51.49 -6.43
C PRO A 333 -21.44 51.91 -5.82
N MET A 334 -20.82 52.95 -6.38
CA MET A 334 -19.54 53.50 -5.95
C MET A 334 -19.57 55.03 -5.95
N ASP A 335 -18.48 55.67 -5.53
CA ASP A 335 -18.36 57.13 -5.59
C ASP A 335 -18.52 57.62 -7.04
N PRO A 336 -19.34 58.66 -7.31
CA PRO A 336 -19.59 59.14 -8.66
C PRO A 336 -18.33 59.52 -9.45
N GLN A 337 -17.28 60.02 -8.78
CA GLN A 337 -16.01 60.36 -9.46
C GLN A 337 -15.21 59.11 -9.84
N THR A 338 -15.35 58.03 -9.08
CA THR A 338 -14.73 56.75 -9.40
C THR A 338 -15.49 56.06 -10.52
N ALA A 339 -16.83 56.10 -10.50
CA ALA A 339 -17.67 55.55 -11.56
C ALA A 339 -17.43 56.25 -12.91
N GLU A 340 -17.32 57.58 -12.92
CA GLU A 340 -17.01 58.34 -14.13
C GLU A 340 -15.60 58.01 -14.65
N ARG A 341 -14.61 57.85 -13.77
CA ARG A 341 -13.26 57.39 -14.16
C ARG A 341 -13.26 55.97 -14.71
N VAL A 342 -14.05 55.06 -14.14
CA VAL A 342 -14.22 53.69 -14.68
C VAL A 342 -14.75 53.76 -16.11
N ALA A 343 -15.79 54.55 -16.34
CA ALA A 343 -16.38 54.72 -17.67
C ALA A 343 -15.43 55.43 -18.66
N GLN A 344 -14.60 56.38 -18.21
CA GLN A 344 -13.53 56.98 -19.02
C GLN A 344 -12.52 55.93 -19.47
N VAL A 345 -12.02 55.08 -18.56
CA VAL A 345 -11.06 54.03 -18.92
C VAL A 345 -11.68 52.99 -19.86
N ILE A 346 -12.95 52.64 -19.68
CA ILE A 346 -13.69 51.76 -20.60
C ILE A 346 -13.76 52.38 -22.01
N GLN A 347 -14.07 53.67 -22.10
CA GLN A 347 -14.07 54.41 -23.37
C GLN A 347 -12.67 54.48 -24.00
N ASP A 348 -11.62 54.73 -23.22
CA ASP A 348 -10.24 54.80 -23.69
C ASP A 348 -9.75 53.46 -24.26
N MET A 349 -10.30 52.34 -23.76
CA MET A 349 -10.08 51.01 -24.32
C MET A 349 -10.90 50.72 -25.59
N GLY A 350 -11.74 51.65 -26.02
CA GLY A 350 -12.59 51.54 -27.21
C GLY A 350 -13.85 50.69 -27.00
N LEU A 351 -14.29 50.51 -25.75
CA LEU A 351 -15.52 49.78 -25.41
C LEU A 351 -16.67 50.79 -25.25
N GLU A 352 -17.86 50.41 -25.73
CA GLU A 352 -19.03 51.28 -25.72
C GLU A 352 -19.90 51.09 -24.47
N SER A 353 -19.70 50.01 -23.70
CA SER A 353 -20.48 49.73 -22.50
C SER A 353 -19.71 48.95 -21.43
N THR A 354 -20.20 49.04 -20.19
CA THR A 354 -19.77 48.22 -19.06
C THR A 354 -20.07 46.74 -19.30
N ILE A 355 -21.13 46.44 -20.05
CA ILE A 355 -21.53 45.07 -20.43
C ILE A 355 -20.47 44.45 -21.36
N GLU A 356 -19.94 45.21 -22.31
CA GLU A 356 -18.83 44.74 -23.16
C GLU A 356 -17.57 44.45 -22.35
N TRP A 357 -17.29 45.28 -21.33
CA TRP A 357 -16.19 45.00 -20.41
C TRP A 357 -16.41 43.72 -19.59
N LEU A 358 -17.62 43.47 -19.10
CA LEU A 358 -17.97 42.20 -18.42
C LEU A 358 -17.82 40.98 -19.34
N ALA A 359 -18.09 41.13 -20.65
CA ALA A 359 -17.82 40.06 -21.61
C ALA A 359 -16.32 39.72 -21.72
N LEU A 360 -15.42 40.67 -21.47
CA LEU A 360 -13.97 40.42 -21.37
C LEU A 360 -13.61 39.67 -20.08
N VAL A 361 -14.35 39.91 -18.99
CA VAL A 361 -14.20 39.12 -17.76
C VAL A 361 -14.59 37.66 -18.00
N ASP A 362 -15.71 37.41 -18.68
CA ASP A 362 -16.11 36.07 -19.13
C ASP A 362 -15.07 35.41 -20.05
N GLU A 363 -14.42 36.19 -20.92
CA GLU A 363 -13.35 35.70 -21.77
C GLU A 363 -12.16 35.19 -20.94
N VAL A 364 -11.74 35.94 -19.91
CA VAL A 364 -10.66 35.51 -19.00
C VAL A 364 -11.09 34.29 -18.17
N ARG A 365 -12.33 34.28 -17.67
CA ARG A 365 -12.95 33.15 -16.95
C ARG A 365 -12.90 31.87 -17.79
N GLY A 366 -13.26 31.96 -19.07
CA GLY A 366 -13.20 30.84 -20.02
C GLY A 366 -11.78 30.30 -20.23
N VAL A 367 -10.77 31.17 -20.32
CA VAL A 367 -9.36 30.75 -20.42
C VAL A 367 -8.89 30.06 -19.15
N LEU A 368 -9.26 30.58 -17.97
CA LEU A 368 -8.95 29.94 -16.68
C LEU A 368 -9.65 28.58 -16.52
N ALA A 369 -10.90 28.45 -16.96
CA ALA A 369 -11.60 27.17 -16.98
C ALA A 369 -10.88 26.13 -17.85
N ASN A 370 -10.38 26.53 -19.03
CA ASN A 370 -9.55 25.64 -19.86
C ASN A 370 -8.26 25.24 -19.14
N ALA A 371 -7.59 26.18 -18.47
CA ALA A 371 -6.40 25.88 -17.68
C ALA A 371 -6.71 24.84 -16.59
N GLN A 372 -7.83 24.98 -15.88
CA GLN A 372 -8.28 24.02 -14.87
C GLN A 372 -8.44 22.61 -15.45
N THR A 373 -9.10 22.46 -16.61
CA THR A 373 -9.25 21.17 -17.28
C THR A 373 -7.91 20.56 -17.69
N PHE A 374 -6.96 21.38 -18.15
CA PHE A 374 -5.62 20.88 -18.46
C PHE A 374 -4.84 20.44 -17.21
N VAL A 375 -4.98 21.15 -16.09
CA VAL A 375 -4.41 20.73 -14.80
C VAL A 375 -5.03 19.43 -14.32
N GLU A 376 -6.36 19.30 -14.44
CA GLU A 376 -7.09 18.09 -14.07
C GLU A 376 -6.60 16.86 -14.84
N THR A 377 -6.31 17.03 -16.13
CA THR A 377 -5.85 15.94 -17.01
C THR A 377 -4.32 15.76 -17.04
N GLY A 378 -3.57 16.50 -16.20
CA GLY A 378 -2.10 16.42 -16.13
C GLY A 378 -1.36 17.03 -17.33
N GLN A 379 -2.03 17.83 -18.16
CA GLN A 379 -1.46 18.51 -19.33
C GLN A 379 -0.85 19.88 -18.94
N TYR A 380 0.19 19.86 -18.10
CA TYR A 380 0.75 21.05 -17.46
C TYR A 380 1.28 22.12 -18.44
N GLU A 381 1.87 21.73 -19.57
CA GLU A 381 2.32 22.67 -20.60
C GLU A 381 1.17 23.47 -21.23
N LYS A 382 0.04 22.81 -21.49
CA LYS A 382 -1.16 23.48 -22.00
C LYS A 382 -1.80 24.36 -20.93
N ALA A 383 -1.79 23.90 -19.67
CA ALA A 383 -2.25 24.70 -18.54
C ALA A 383 -1.43 25.99 -18.39
N ARG A 384 -0.09 25.91 -18.46
CA ARG A 384 0.82 27.08 -18.43
C ARG A 384 0.55 28.05 -19.56
N THR A 385 0.34 27.53 -20.77
CA THR A 385 0.02 28.35 -21.94
C THR A 385 -1.31 29.09 -21.73
N ALA A 386 -2.34 28.41 -21.22
CA ALA A 386 -3.63 29.01 -20.90
C ALA A 386 -3.53 30.06 -19.78
N LEU A 387 -2.79 29.78 -18.70
CA LEU A 387 -2.52 30.74 -17.62
C LEU A 387 -1.75 31.97 -18.13
N SER A 388 -0.80 31.76 -19.04
CA SER A 388 -0.07 32.86 -19.67
C SER A 388 -0.99 33.77 -20.48
N LEU A 389 -1.88 33.18 -21.27
CA LEU A 389 -2.90 33.89 -22.02
C LEU A 389 -3.89 34.63 -21.09
N ALA A 390 -4.34 33.99 -20.01
CA ALA A 390 -5.24 34.60 -19.03
C ALA A 390 -4.60 35.82 -18.38
N HIS A 391 -3.35 35.70 -17.94
CA HIS A 391 -2.59 36.81 -17.34
C HIS A 391 -2.38 37.97 -18.33
N ASN A 392 -1.99 37.69 -19.57
CA ASN A 392 -1.81 38.73 -20.58
C ASN A 392 -3.14 39.47 -20.87
N ARG A 393 -4.25 38.73 -20.98
CA ARG A 393 -5.58 39.32 -21.17
C ARG A 393 -6.03 40.12 -19.96
N TYR A 394 -5.76 39.61 -18.76
CA TYR A 394 -6.03 40.33 -17.53
C TYR A 394 -5.30 41.67 -17.50
N GLN A 395 -3.98 41.68 -17.69
CA GLN A 395 -3.17 42.91 -17.67
C GLN A 395 -3.58 43.92 -18.74
N THR A 396 -3.93 43.46 -19.95
CA THR A 396 -4.23 44.35 -21.08
C THR A 396 -5.67 44.85 -21.10
N LYS A 397 -6.62 44.07 -20.60
CA LYS A 397 -8.07 44.33 -20.78
C LYS A 397 -8.82 44.59 -19.48
N LEU A 398 -8.41 43.98 -18.36
CA LEU A 398 -9.15 44.06 -17.10
C LEU A 398 -8.45 44.99 -16.11
N ALA A 399 -7.14 44.82 -15.89
CA ALA A 399 -6.37 45.56 -14.90
C ALA A 399 -6.55 47.10 -14.98
N PRO A 400 -6.56 47.75 -16.18
CA PRO A 400 -6.74 49.20 -16.25
C PRO A 400 -8.03 49.69 -15.61
N VAL A 401 -9.12 48.93 -15.71
CA VAL A 401 -10.42 49.28 -15.10
C VAL A 401 -10.43 48.93 -13.62
N VAL A 402 -9.90 47.77 -13.24
CA VAL A 402 -9.84 47.33 -11.84
C VAL A 402 -8.99 48.27 -10.98
N GLU A 403 -7.90 48.80 -11.53
CA GLU A 403 -7.02 49.75 -10.85
C GLU A 403 -7.73 51.06 -10.44
N VAL A 404 -8.77 51.47 -11.17
CA VAL A 404 -9.51 52.70 -10.89
C VAL A 404 -10.31 52.60 -9.60
N TYR A 405 -11.03 51.49 -9.40
CA TYR A 405 -11.91 51.32 -8.25
C TYR A 405 -11.28 50.53 -7.10
N ASN A 406 -10.36 49.61 -7.39
CA ASN A 406 -9.67 48.82 -6.37
C ASN A 406 -8.25 48.40 -6.82
N PRO A 407 -7.22 49.25 -6.58
CA PRO A 407 -5.85 48.98 -7.01
C PRO A 407 -5.21 47.79 -6.26
N GLU A 408 -5.61 47.55 -5.01
CA GLU A 408 -5.10 46.40 -4.25
C GLU A 408 -5.59 45.07 -4.84
N LEU A 409 -6.86 45.01 -5.25
CA LEU A 409 -7.42 43.85 -5.93
C LEU A 409 -6.76 43.63 -7.28
N ALA A 410 -6.50 44.71 -8.03
CA ALA A 410 -5.81 44.62 -9.31
C ALA A 410 -4.42 43.98 -9.15
N GLN A 411 -3.63 44.52 -8.22
CA GLN A 411 -2.29 44.02 -7.93
C GLN A 411 -2.29 42.58 -7.40
N ARG A 412 -3.29 42.22 -6.57
CA ARG A 412 -3.38 40.87 -6.00
C ARG A 412 -3.69 39.82 -7.06
N MET A 413 -4.63 40.11 -7.97
CA MET A 413 -4.94 39.24 -9.11
C MET A 413 -3.76 39.11 -10.07
N ASP A 414 -3.08 40.22 -10.39
CA ASP A 414 -1.87 40.21 -11.22
C ASP A 414 -0.79 39.29 -10.64
N LEU A 415 -0.49 39.47 -9.36
CA LEU A 415 0.48 38.67 -8.62
C LEU A 415 0.09 37.18 -8.56
N LEU A 416 -1.20 36.90 -8.37
CA LEU A 416 -1.71 35.52 -8.33
C LEU A 416 -1.51 34.82 -9.68
N LEU A 417 -1.94 35.46 -10.77
CA LEU A 417 -1.78 34.91 -12.11
C LEU A 417 -0.30 34.76 -12.49
N GLU A 418 0.54 35.73 -12.12
CA GLU A 418 1.98 35.64 -12.37
C GLU A 418 2.63 34.46 -11.64
N ARG A 419 2.29 34.25 -10.36
CA ARG A 419 2.79 33.09 -9.61
C ARG A 419 2.28 31.77 -10.16
N LEU A 420 1.01 31.70 -10.58
CA LEU A 420 0.43 30.47 -11.14
C LEU A 420 1.15 30.02 -12.42
N LYS A 421 1.57 30.95 -13.29
CA LYS A 421 2.30 30.63 -14.52
C LYS A 421 3.64 29.92 -14.25
N GLY A 422 4.32 30.30 -13.17
CA GLY A 422 5.63 29.78 -12.77
C GLY A 422 5.59 28.72 -11.67
N ALA A 423 4.41 28.37 -11.16
CA ALA A 423 4.29 27.47 -10.02
C ALA A 423 4.61 26.01 -10.39
N VAL A 424 5.24 25.32 -9.43
CA VAL A 424 5.55 23.89 -9.51
C VAL A 424 4.42 23.11 -8.87
N GLY A 425 3.99 22.01 -9.50
CA GLY A 425 2.95 21.15 -8.93
C GLY A 425 1.58 21.81 -8.85
N LEU A 426 1.22 22.56 -9.90
CA LEU A 426 -0.06 23.24 -10.07
C LEU A 426 -1.24 22.28 -9.86
N ARG A 427 -2.23 22.70 -9.07
CA ARG A 427 -3.45 21.96 -8.74
C ARG A 427 -4.70 22.67 -9.23
N THR A 428 -5.79 21.91 -9.36
CA THR A 428 -7.10 22.47 -9.76
C THR A 428 -7.60 23.50 -8.75
N SER A 429 -7.32 23.31 -7.46
CA SER A 429 -7.62 24.29 -6.40
C SER A 429 -7.02 25.66 -6.66
N ASP A 430 -5.83 25.72 -7.25
CA ASP A 430 -5.07 26.96 -7.41
C ASP A 430 -5.74 27.84 -8.48
N VAL A 431 -6.24 27.21 -9.54
CA VAL A 431 -7.03 27.86 -10.59
C VAL A 431 -8.40 28.27 -10.06
N VAL A 432 -9.02 27.47 -9.19
CA VAL A 432 -10.30 27.83 -8.54
C VAL A 432 -10.16 29.07 -7.67
N VAL A 433 -9.03 29.26 -6.98
CA VAL A 433 -8.77 30.49 -6.22
C VAL A 433 -8.68 31.71 -7.16
N ALA A 434 -8.03 31.57 -8.33
CA ALA A 434 -7.98 32.65 -9.33
C ALA A 434 -9.35 32.95 -9.95
N LEU A 435 -10.18 31.94 -10.19
CA LEU A 435 -11.57 32.13 -10.62
C LEU A 435 -12.40 32.86 -9.56
N GLY A 436 -12.17 32.56 -8.28
CA GLY A 436 -12.79 33.28 -7.17
C GLY A 436 -12.35 34.75 -7.10
N GLU A 437 -11.06 35.03 -7.30
CA GLU A 437 -10.54 36.40 -7.33
C GLU A 437 -11.08 37.19 -8.53
N LEU A 438 -11.29 36.52 -9.68
CA LEU A 438 -11.99 37.11 -10.82
C LEU A 438 -13.46 37.41 -10.51
N GLN A 439 -14.11 36.56 -9.73
CA GLN A 439 -15.46 36.84 -9.24
C GLN A 439 -15.47 38.02 -8.26
N GLU A 440 -14.47 38.15 -7.37
CA GLU A 440 -14.33 39.31 -6.48
C GLU A 440 -14.22 40.63 -7.27
N ILE A 441 -13.54 40.62 -8.43
CA ILE A 441 -13.47 41.76 -9.35
C ILE A 441 -14.87 42.21 -9.79
N GLU A 442 -15.73 41.28 -10.21
CA GLU A 442 -17.11 41.57 -10.60
C GLU A 442 -17.98 42.01 -9.41
N GLU A 443 -17.91 41.31 -8.29
CA GLU A 443 -18.69 41.64 -7.09
C GLU A 443 -18.36 43.05 -6.60
N GLN A 444 -17.08 43.42 -6.55
CA GLN A 444 -16.64 44.75 -6.12
C GLN A 444 -17.11 45.86 -7.07
N LEU A 445 -17.21 45.59 -8.37
CA LEU A 445 -17.78 46.56 -9.33
C LEU A 445 -19.24 46.89 -8.95
N PHE A 446 -19.99 45.88 -8.49
CA PHE A 446 -21.38 46.01 -8.06
C PHE A 446 -21.54 46.21 -6.54
N GLY A 447 -20.49 46.63 -5.83
CA GLY A 447 -20.54 46.95 -4.40
C GLY A 447 -20.71 45.74 -3.47
N GLY A 448 -20.60 44.53 -4.02
CA GLY A 448 -20.54 43.26 -3.31
C GLY A 448 -19.12 42.84 -2.94
N THR A 449 -19.00 41.71 -2.26
CA THR A 449 -17.73 41.06 -1.96
C THR A 449 -17.97 39.60 -1.58
N LEU A 450 -17.04 38.71 -1.93
CA LEU A 450 -16.96 37.33 -1.44
C LEU A 450 -16.50 37.27 0.03
N GLY A 451 -16.11 38.42 0.60
CA GLY A 451 -15.86 38.60 2.02
C GLY A 451 -14.43 38.32 2.46
N PRO A 452 -14.15 38.51 3.77
CA PRO A 452 -12.80 38.44 4.32
C PRO A 452 -12.19 37.04 4.24
N TRP A 453 -13.02 36.00 4.23
CA TRP A 453 -12.56 34.61 4.09
C TRP A 453 -11.92 34.37 2.72
N HIS A 454 -12.52 34.87 1.65
CA HIS A 454 -11.93 34.77 0.31
C HIS A 454 -10.57 35.46 0.24
N SER A 455 -10.48 36.70 0.75
CA SER A 455 -9.22 37.45 0.85
C SER A 455 -8.14 36.73 1.69
N PHE A 456 -8.55 35.97 2.71
CA PHE A 456 -7.62 35.12 3.47
C PHE A 456 -7.13 33.93 2.64
N VAL A 457 -8.02 33.24 1.93
CA VAL A 457 -7.68 32.10 1.05
C VAL A 457 -6.70 32.53 -0.04
N VAL A 458 -6.92 33.66 -0.71
CA VAL A 458 -6.02 34.18 -1.76
C VAL A 458 -4.63 34.49 -1.19
N ARG A 459 -4.55 35.09 0.00
CA ARG A 459 -3.26 35.35 0.68
C ARG A 459 -2.54 34.06 1.07
N LEU A 460 -3.29 33.06 1.55
CA LEU A 460 -2.74 31.74 1.86
C LEU A 460 -2.26 31.02 0.60
N GLU A 461 -3.00 31.14 -0.50
CA GLU A 461 -2.62 30.62 -1.82
C GLU A 461 -1.29 31.24 -2.23
N LEU A 462 -1.20 32.57 -2.28
CA LEU A 462 0.03 33.28 -2.60
C LEU A 462 1.21 32.85 -1.70
N ALA A 463 0.99 32.65 -0.40
CA ALA A 463 2.05 32.27 0.54
C ALA A 463 2.53 30.81 0.38
N THR A 464 1.65 29.90 -0.05
CA THR A 464 1.94 28.46 -0.07
C THR A 464 2.17 27.90 -1.46
N LEU A 465 1.65 28.54 -2.51
CA LEU A 465 1.71 28.08 -3.90
C LEU A 465 3.12 27.67 -4.32
N GLY A 466 3.21 26.53 -5.01
CA GLY A 466 4.47 25.98 -5.50
C GLY A 466 5.26 25.20 -4.44
N VAL A 467 6.57 25.48 -4.37
CA VAL A 467 7.54 24.74 -3.54
C VAL A 467 7.17 24.70 -2.04
N PRO A 468 6.70 25.78 -1.40
CA PRO A 468 6.36 25.74 0.04
C PRO A 468 5.28 24.69 0.36
N ARG A 469 4.20 24.63 -0.42
CA ARG A 469 3.15 23.62 -0.28
C ARG A 469 3.68 22.22 -0.57
N ALA A 470 4.51 22.06 -1.59
CA ALA A 470 5.12 20.77 -1.90
C ALA A 470 5.96 20.25 -0.73
N ILE A 471 6.81 21.10 -0.12
CA ILE A 471 7.61 20.74 1.06
C ILE A 471 6.71 20.30 2.21
N LEU A 472 5.61 21.02 2.48
CA LEU A 472 4.68 20.67 3.55
C LEU A 472 4.11 19.25 3.37
N PHE A 473 3.60 18.93 2.18
CA PHE A 473 3.01 17.61 1.93
C PHE A 473 4.06 16.50 1.86
N ILE A 474 5.24 16.77 1.29
CA ILE A 474 6.35 15.81 1.29
C ILE A 474 6.78 15.50 2.72
N LEU A 475 6.94 16.53 3.55
CA LEU A 475 7.29 16.38 4.97
C LEU A 475 6.20 15.59 5.70
N ALA A 476 4.92 15.88 5.47
CA ALA A 476 3.81 15.12 6.04
C ALA A 476 3.85 13.64 5.65
N GLY A 477 4.13 13.32 4.38
CA GLY A 477 4.26 11.93 3.92
C GLY A 477 5.46 11.19 4.52
N VAL A 478 6.59 11.89 4.71
CA VAL A 478 7.76 11.32 5.39
C VAL A 478 7.47 11.09 6.89
N LEU A 479 6.88 12.08 7.56
CA LEU A 479 6.52 11.97 8.98
C LEU A 479 5.45 10.89 9.22
N ALA A 480 4.55 10.65 8.26
CA ALA A 480 3.56 9.58 8.33
C ALA A 480 4.18 8.17 8.48
N VAL A 481 5.40 7.96 8.00
CA VAL A 481 6.12 6.67 8.15
C VAL A 481 6.58 6.45 9.59
N PHE A 482 6.86 7.53 10.33
CA PHE A 482 7.48 7.43 11.65
C PHE A 482 6.59 6.76 12.71
N PRO A 483 5.29 7.10 12.86
CA PRO A 483 4.37 6.37 13.74
C PRO A 483 4.25 4.88 13.39
N LEU A 484 4.28 4.54 12.09
CA LEU A 484 4.19 3.16 11.62
C LEU A 484 5.44 2.37 12.01
N TYR A 485 6.63 2.97 11.81
CA TYR A 485 7.89 2.41 12.25
C TYR A 485 7.93 2.20 13.76
N LEU A 486 7.51 3.20 14.55
CA LEU A 486 7.47 3.10 16.00
C LEU A 486 6.51 2.01 16.49
N LEU A 487 5.34 1.87 15.88
CA LEU A 487 4.40 0.78 16.20
C LEU A 487 5.00 -0.59 15.94
N GLN A 488 5.73 -0.73 14.83
CA GLN A 488 6.40 -1.99 14.48
C GLN A 488 7.55 -2.29 15.44
N LEU A 489 8.33 -1.28 15.83
CA LEU A 489 9.44 -1.41 16.79
C LEU A 489 8.94 -1.77 18.20
N THR A 490 7.89 -1.10 18.67
CA THR A 490 7.39 -1.24 20.05
C THR A 490 6.64 -2.55 20.28
N PHE A 491 5.85 -3.01 19.32
CA PHE A 491 4.99 -4.20 19.49
C PHE A 491 5.39 -5.40 18.61
N GLY A 492 6.44 -5.26 17.80
CA GLY A 492 7.13 -6.37 17.12
C GLY A 492 6.28 -7.20 16.15
N GLY A 493 5.11 -6.71 15.74
CA GLY A 493 4.18 -7.39 14.81
C GLY A 493 3.63 -8.76 15.26
N ARG A 494 4.05 -9.29 16.42
CA ARG A 494 3.71 -10.65 16.90
C ARG A 494 2.29 -10.81 17.39
N ASN A 495 1.66 -9.73 17.85
CA ASN A 495 0.28 -9.75 18.30
C ASN A 495 -0.64 -9.29 17.16
N VAL A 496 -1.61 -10.14 16.83
CA VAL A 496 -2.57 -9.91 15.74
C VAL A 496 -3.36 -8.61 15.94
N TYR A 497 -3.73 -8.27 17.18
CA TYR A 497 -4.50 -7.06 17.48
C TYR A 497 -3.69 -5.77 17.31
N TRP A 498 -2.41 -5.79 17.70
CA TRP A 498 -1.48 -4.68 17.42
C TRP A 498 -1.19 -4.55 15.92
N ARG A 499 -1.19 -5.65 15.17
CA ARG A 499 -1.09 -5.62 13.71
C ARG A 499 -2.32 -5.00 13.05
N TYR A 500 -3.53 -5.27 13.55
CA TYR A 500 -4.74 -4.57 13.08
C TYR A 500 -4.68 -3.08 13.39
N LEU A 501 -4.21 -2.69 14.58
CA LEU A 501 -4.01 -1.28 14.87
C LEU A 501 -2.96 -0.64 13.94
N GLY A 502 -1.86 -1.33 13.66
CA GLY A 502 -0.86 -0.90 12.68
C GLY A 502 -1.43 -0.72 11.27
N LEU A 503 -2.29 -1.64 10.82
CA LEU A 503 -3.01 -1.50 9.55
C LEU A 503 -3.97 -0.30 9.56
N ALA A 504 -4.66 -0.05 10.67
CA ALA A 504 -5.52 1.13 10.80
C ALA A 504 -4.71 2.43 10.68
N PHE A 505 -3.55 2.53 11.33
CA PHE A 505 -2.65 3.67 11.16
C PHE A 505 -2.11 3.79 9.73
N LEU A 506 -1.77 2.67 9.09
CA LEU A 506 -1.32 2.67 7.70
C LEU A 506 -2.38 3.28 6.78
N PHE A 507 -3.62 2.82 6.87
CA PHE A 507 -4.73 3.35 6.05
C PHE A 507 -5.09 4.79 6.42
N LEU A 508 -4.91 5.19 7.68
CA LEU A 508 -5.12 6.57 8.12
C LEU A 508 -4.11 7.52 7.49
N PHE A 509 -2.85 7.10 7.36
CA PHE A 509 -1.77 7.92 6.80
C PHE A 509 -1.57 7.75 5.29
N LEU A 510 -2.17 6.74 4.67
CA LEU A 510 -2.08 6.47 3.24
C LEU A 510 -2.35 7.72 2.37
N PRO A 511 -3.39 8.56 2.64
CA PRO A 511 -3.64 9.76 1.84
C PRO A 511 -2.47 10.75 1.86
N ALA A 512 -1.85 10.97 3.03
CA ALA A 512 -0.72 11.87 3.15
C ALA A 512 0.51 11.34 2.39
N MET A 513 0.74 10.02 2.43
CA MET A 513 1.84 9.38 1.69
C MET A 513 1.62 9.46 0.17
N VAL A 514 0.40 9.22 -0.29
CA VAL A 514 0.04 9.34 -1.72
C VAL A 514 0.16 10.79 -2.17
N GLU A 515 -0.32 11.74 -1.37
CA GLU A 515 -0.22 13.16 -1.69
C GLU A 515 1.24 13.61 -1.80
N ALA A 516 2.10 13.21 -0.86
CA ALA A 516 3.54 13.44 -0.92
C ALA A 516 4.16 12.89 -2.22
N LEU A 517 3.80 11.66 -2.61
CA LEU A 517 4.26 11.05 -3.85
C LEU A 517 3.82 11.85 -5.08
N THR A 518 2.57 12.35 -5.10
CA THR A 518 2.09 13.17 -6.23
C THR A 518 2.85 14.49 -6.35
N TYR A 519 3.24 15.13 -5.25
CA TYR A 519 4.09 16.33 -5.29
C TYR A 519 5.50 16.03 -5.80
N VAL A 520 6.12 14.93 -5.35
CA VAL A 520 7.43 14.48 -5.85
C VAL A 520 7.34 14.19 -7.35
N ALA A 521 6.30 13.50 -7.79
CA ALA A 521 6.08 13.18 -9.19
C ALA A 521 5.93 14.44 -10.06
N ASN A 522 5.18 15.44 -9.60
CA ASN A 522 5.01 16.69 -10.33
C ASN A 522 6.31 17.50 -10.40
N ILE A 523 7.08 17.56 -9.30
CA ILE A 523 8.41 18.20 -9.31
C ILE A 523 9.33 17.51 -10.33
N LEU A 524 9.33 16.18 -10.37
CA LEU A 524 10.12 15.40 -11.33
C LEU A 524 9.61 15.53 -12.76
N ALA A 525 8.30 15.70 -12.95
CA ALA A 525 7.73 15.95 -14.27
C ALA A 525 8.16 17.32 -14.82
N ASP A 526 8.18 18.34 -13.97
CA ASP A 526 8.52 19.71 -14.34
C ASP A 526 10.03 19.95 -14.45
N TYR A 527 10.84 19.50 -13.49
CA TYR A 527 12.30 19.74 -13.47
C TYR A 527 13.14 18.57 -13.96
N GLY A 528 12.60 17.35 -13.88
CA GLY A 528 13.32 16.13 -14.26
C GLY A 528 13.15 15.73 -15.72
N ASP A 529 12.40 16.50 -16.51
CA ASP A 529 12.06 16.22 -17.92
C ASP A 529 11.33 14.87 -18.10
N LEU A 530 10.47 14.53 -17.13
CA LEU A 530 9.70 13.28 -17.09
C LEU A 530 8.19 13.54 -17.13
N PRO A 531 7.62 14.07 -18.23
CA PRO A 531 6.22 14.49 -18.30
C PRO A 531 5.22 13.36 -18.04
N GLN A 532 5.64 12.10 -18.24
CA GLN A 532 4.83 10.91 -17.95
C GLN A 532 4.47 10.78 -16.47
N LEU A 533 5.31 11.30 -15.56
CA LEU A 533 5.04 11.28 -14.12
C LEU A 533 3.90 12.22 -13.73
N GLY A 534 3.54 13.19 -14.58
CA GLY A 534 2.40 14.09 -14.36
C GLY A 534 1.06 13.33 -14.25
N ILE A 535 0.96 12.11 -14.80
CA ILE A 535 -0.23 11.26 -14.66
C ILE A 535 -0.47 10.89 -13.19
N LEU A 536 0.58 10.84 -12.36
CA LEU A 536 0.46 10.50 -10.94
C LEU A 536 -0.29 11.58 -10.14
N ALA A 537 -0.48 12.78 -10.67
CA ALA A 537 -1.37 13.77 -10.08
C ALA A 537 -2.82 13.28 -9.98
N ASN A 538 -3.24 12.36 -10.84
CA ASN A 538 -4.56 11.71 -10.78
C ASN A 538 -4.74 10.80 -9.55
N LEU A 539 -3.65 10.49 -8.84
CA LEU A 539 -3.71 9.75 -7.56
C LEU A 539 -3.92 10.69 -6.37
N SER A 540 -3.84 12.01 -6.57
CA SER A 540 -4.04 12.97 -5.47
C SER A 540 -5.47 12.93 -4.98
N VAL A 541 -5.61 12.74 -3.67
CA VAL A 541 -6.91 12.70 -2.97
C VAL A 541 -7.63 14.04 -3.06
N LEU A 542 -6.89 15.14 -3.23
CA LEU A 542 -7.41 16.50 -3.27
C LEU A 542 -7.94 16.91 -4.66
N GLN A 543 -7.55 16.19 -5.72
CA GLN A 543 -7.86 16.58 -7.10
C GLN A 543 -8.72 15.53 -7.82
N SER A 544 -8.50 14.25 -7.55
CA SER A 544 -9.13 13.16 -8.29
C SER A 544 -10.32 12.58 -7.55
N LEU A 545 -11.47 12.53 -8.23
CA LEU A 545 -12.68 11.86 -7.71
C LEU A 545 -12.40 10.40 -7.34
N LEU A 546 -11.62 9.69 -8.16
CA LEU A 546 -11.29 8.30 -7.91
C LEU A 546 -10.43 8.15 -6.65
N ALA A 547 -9.46 9.04 -6.45
CA ALA A 547 -8.63 9.05 -5.25
C ALA A 547 -9.44 9.47 -4.01
N GLN A 548 -10.39 10.38 -4.14
CA GLN A 548 -11.30 10.77 -3.07
C GLN A 548 -12.23 9.62 -2.65
N LEU A 549 -12.79 8.88 -3.60
CA LEU A 549 -13.57 7.67 -3.31
C LEU A 549 -12.69 6.57 -2.69
N GLY A 550 -11.47 6.39 -3.20
CA GLY A 550 -10.47 5.50 -2.61
C GLY A 550 -10.16 5.86 -1.16
N TRP A 551 -9.97 7.15 -0.87
CA TRP A 551 -9.81 7.66 0.49
C TRP A 551 -11.04 7.37 1.35
N GLY A 552 -12.25 7.57 0.84
CA GLY A 552 -13.48 7.16 1.52
C GLY A 552 -13.47 5.69 1.94
N VAL A 553 -13.05 4.78 1.04
CA VAL A 553 -12.88 3.35 1.35
C VAL A 553 -11.82 3.13 2.42
N THR A 554 -10.69 3.84 2.38
CA THR A 554 -9.65 3.71 3.42
C THR A 554 -10.18 4.08 4.80
N ILE A 555 -11.06 5.08 4.93
CA ILE A 555 -11.66 5.43 6.23
C ILE A 555 -12.46 4.25 6.80
N PHE A 556 -13.24 3.55 5.98
CA PHE A 556 -13.96 2.34 6.43
C PHE A 556 -12.99 1.25 6.88
N LEU A 557 -11.86 1.07 6.19
CA LEU A 557 -10.81 0.15 6.61
C LEU A 557 -10.19 0.57 7.94
N VAL A 558 -9.89 1.86 8.14
CA VAL A 558 -9.39 2.40 9.41
C VAL A 558 -10.36 2.06 10.53
N VAL A 559 -11.66 2.35 10.36
CA VAL A 559 -12.68 2.05 11.37
C VAL A 559 -12.75 0.55 11.66
N GLY A 560 -12.76 -0.30 10.63
CA GLY A 560 -12.82 -1.75 10.77
C GLY A 560 -11.62 -2.33 11.52
N PHE A 561 -10.41 -1.97 11.09
CA PHE A 561 -9.17 -2.46 11.70
C PHE A 561 -8.93 -1.87 13.09
N ALA A 562 -9.21 -0.59 13.32
CA ALA A 562 -9.10 0.03 14.63
C ALA A 562 -10.07 -0.62 15.62
N THR A 563 -11.32 -0.87 15.20
CA THR A 563 -12.32 -1.54 16.04
C THR A 563 -11.89 -2.97 16.38
N ALA A 564 -11.42 -3.74 15.38
CA ALA A 564 -10.96 -5.11 15.60
C ALA A 564 -9.72 -5.16 16.51
N GLY A 565 -8.75 -4.28 16.29
CA GLY A 565 -7.53 -4.15 17.11
C GLY A 565 -7.84 -3.75 18.55
N LEU A 566 -8.59 -2.67 18.75
CA LEU A 566 -8.95 -2.17 20.08
C LEU A 566 -9.84 -3.16 20.85
N ARG A 567 -10.81 -3.80 20.18
CA ARG A 567 -11.63 -4.84 20.81
C ARG A 567 -10.78 -6.02 21.27
N GLY A 568 -9.84 -6.47 20.43
CA GLY A 568 -8.92 -7.55 20.78
C GLY A 568 -8.01 -7.22 21.95
N ILE A 569 -7.49 -5.98 21.99
CA ILE A 569 -6.71 -5.46 23.12
C ILE A 569 -7.58 -5.42 24.40
N ALA A 570 -8.81 -4.93 24.31
CA ALA A 570 -9.73 -4.87 25.45
C ALA A 570 -10.10 -6.26 26.00
N LEU A 571 -10.24 -7.26 25.12
CA LEU A 571 -10.41 -8.66 25.52
C LEU A 571 -9.15 -9.20 26.22
N GLN A 572 -7.96 -8.89 25.70
CA GLN A 572 -6.69 -9.32 26.28
C GLN A 572 -6.45 -8.76 27.70
N PHE A 573 -6.93 -7.54 27.96
CA PHE A 573 -6.88 -6.89 29.28
C PHE A 573 -8.11 -7.19 30.15
N GLY A 574 -9.03 -8.06 29.71
CA GLY A 574 -10.21 -8.46 30.49
C GLY A 574 -11.27 -7.35 30.68
N LEU A 575 -11.18 -6.25 29.92
CA LEU A 575 -12.12 -5.12 29.98
C LEU A 575 -13.48 -5.46 29.36
N ILE A 576 -13.51 -6.45 28.45
CA ILE A 576 -14.73 -6.98 27.84
C ILE A 576 -14.77 -8.48 28.16
N GLN A 577 -15.81 -8.94 28.85
CA GLN A 577 -16.03 -10.36 29.11
C GLN A 577 -16.89 -10.94 27.96
N ASP A 578 -16.39 -11.96 27.26
CA ASP A 578 -17.18 -12.67 26.26
C ASP A 578 -18.36 -13.39 26.95
N ARG A 579 -19.57 -12.84 26.83
CA ARG A 579 -20.82 -13.44 27.34
C ARG A 579 -21.13 -14.84 26.77
N ARG A 580 -20.35 -15.33 25.80
CA ARG A 580 -20.47 -16.70 25.27
C ARG A 580 -19.77 -17.75 26.13
N ALA A 581 -19.02 -17.35 27.16
CA ALA A 581 -18.44 -18.24 28.17
C ALA A 581 -19.14 -18.07 29.53
N GLN A 582 -20.46 -18.25 29.58
CA GLN A 582 -21.12 -18.62 30.84
C GLN A 582 -21.25 -20.14 30.87
N PRO A 583 -20.39 -20.86 31.61
CA PRO A 583 -20.61 -22.27 31.86
C PRO A 583 -21.81 -22.41 32.81
N THR A 584 -22.81 -23.18 32.39
CA THR A 584 -23.83 -23.70 33.30
C THR A 584 -23.11 -24.51 34.39
N THR A 585 -23.38 -24.14 35.63
CA THR A 585 -22.79 -24.64 36.87
C THR A 585 -22.90 -26.16 37.05
N THR A 586 -21.76 -26.83 37.29
CA THR A 586 -21.64 -27.85 38.36
C THR A 586 -20.19 -28.04 38.83
N SER A 587 -20.00 -27.97 40.16
CA SER A 587 -18.96 -28.65 40.97
C SER A 587 -17.58 -28.00 41.20
N LEU A 588 -17.50 -27.24 42.30
CA LEU A 588 -16.42 -27.07 43.29
C LEU A 588 -15.03 -27.71 43.03
N THR A 589 -14.00 -26.88 42.83
CA THR A 589 -12.83 -26.66 43.75
C THR A 589 -11.61 -26.11 42.98
N THR A 590 -11.09 -24.96 43.45
CA THR A 590 -9.82 -24.26 43.08
C THR A 590 -9.84 -23.45 41.77
N PRO A 591 -9.47 -22.15 41.79
CA PRO A 591 -9.69 -21.24 40.65
C PRO A 591 -8.78 -21.57 39.47
N PRO A 592 -9.27 -21.52 38.22
CA PRO A 592 -8.41 -21.54 37.04
C PRO A 592 -7.67 -20.20 36.95
N ALA A 593 -6.35 -20.22 37.09
CA ALA A 593 -5.51 -19.09 36.75
C ALA A 593 -5.54 -18.90 35.22
N ASN A 594 -6.32 -17.92 34.77
CA ASN A 594 -6.23 -17.39 33.40
C ASN A 594 -4.81 -16.89 33.12
N PRO A 595 -4.17 -17.24 31.99
CA PRO A 595 -2.77 -16.89 31.71
C PRO A 595 -2.59 -15.49 31.08
N THR A 596 -3.45 -14.54 31.43
CA THR A 596 -3.37 -13.17 30.91
C THR A 596 -3.64 -12.18 32.02
N LEU A 597 -2.65 -12.04 32.90
CA LEU A 597 -2.28 -10.84 33.66
C LEU A 597 -1.26 -11.27 34.74
N THR A 598 0.02 -11.18 34.43
CA THR A 598 0.99 -10.71 35.43
C THR A 598 1.68 -9.49 34.87
N SER A 599 1.16 -8.35 35.29
CA SER A 599 1.93 -7.15 35.50
C SER A 599 2.99 -7.44 36.56
N GLU A 600 4.08 -8.11 36.18
CA GLU A 600 5.33 -8.15 36.95
C GLU A 600 6.48 -7.84 35.99
N THR A 601 6.54 -6.58 35.57
CA THR A 601 7.77 -5.96 35.10
C THR A 601 7.74 -4.49 35.46
N ILE A 602 7.55 -4.21 36.75
CA ILE A 602 8.28 -3.14 37.39
C ILE A 602 9.47 -3.86 38.02
N VAL A 603 10.60 -3.86 37.31
CA VAL A 603 11.88 -4.17 37.94
C VAL A 603 12.28 -2.88 38.65
N GLU A 604 11.94 -2.82 39.94
CA GLU A 604 12.63 -1.95 40.88
C GLU A 604 14.09 -2.40 40.88
N TRP A 605 14.95 -1.59 40.24
CA TRP A 605 16.36 -1.58 40.56
C TRP A 605 16.47 -0.90 41.93
N ASP A 606 16.29 -1.68 42.99
CA ASP A 606 16.73 -1.25 44.30
C ASP A 606 18.15 -1.77 44.54
N GLU A 607 18.92 -0.86 45.12
CA GLU A 607 20.33 -0.92 45.40
C GLU A 607 20.63 -2.02 46.43
N GLU A 608 21.84 -2.59 46.34
CA GLU A 608 22.58 -3.40 47.34
C GLU A 608 22.97 -4.81 46.85
N PHE A 609 24.16 -4.88 46.23
CA PHE A 609 25.36 -5.67 46.61
C PHE A 609 26.34 -5.81 45.43
#